data_AF-A0A506U4X4-F1
#
_entry.id   AF-A0A506U4X4-F1
#
_cell.length_a   1.000
_cell.length_b   1.000
_cell.length_c   1.000
_cell.angle_alpha   90.00
_cell.angle_beta   90.00
_cell.angle_gamma   90.00
#
_symmetry.space_group_name_H-M   'P 1'
#
loop_
_entity.id
_entity.type
_entity.pdbx_description
1 polymer ?
#
loop_
_entity_poly.entity_id
_entity_poly.type
_entity_poly.pdbx_seq_one_letter_code
_entity_poly.pdbx_strand_id
1 'polypeptide(L)'
;MQPINALVASLSAEEMTMEATMSRQNTAEALETTEALAAVKYRLIEKAIDDLRPRLARDGGNCELVGVEGNTVKLKLTGTCVGCQLAALTMNGIRQKLIEATNLPLRIQPVMGG
;
A
#
# COMPACT_ATOMS: atom_id res chain seq x y z
N MET A 1 23.05 39.89 -51.45
CA MET A 1 21.67 39.85 -50.94
C MET A 1 21.30 38.41 -50.65
N GLN A 2 21.63 37.93 -49.45
CA GLN A 2 20.94 36.90 -48.65
C GLN A 2 21.26 37.24 -47.17
N PRO A 3 20.26 37.45 -46.28
CA PRO A 3 20.48 37.92 -44.92
C PRO A 3 20.81 36.76 -43.95
N ILE A 4 21.75 36.99 -43.01
CA ILE A 4 21.52 37.22 -41.56
C ILE A 4 20.93 35.99 -40.83
N ASN A 5 21.76 35.39 -39.96
CA ASN A 5 21.48 34.91 -38.58
C ASN A 5 22.32 33.63 -38.32
N ALA A 6 23.57 33.67 -37.83
CA ALA A 6 24.03 34.07 -36.51
C ALA A 6 23.26 33.41 -35.35
N LEU A 7 24.03 32.77 -34.45
CA LEU A 7 23.62 32.31 -33.12
C LEU A 7 22.72 31.06 -33.11
N VAL A 8 23.30 29.89 -32.88
CA VAL A 8 23.32 29.19 -31.58
C VAL A 8 23.80 27.75 -31.81
N ALA A 9 25.00 27.42 -31.35
CA ALA A 9 25.46 26.04 -31.23
C ALA A 9 25.96 25.86 -29.79
N SER A 10 24.99 25.73 -28.89
CA SER A 10 25.15 25.28 -27.53
C SER A 10 23.97 24.38 -27.21
N LEU A 11 24.21 23.39 -26.34
CA LEU A 11 23.31 22.36 -25.83
C LEU A 11 23.24 21.08 -26.67
N SER A 12 24.13 20.15 -26.33
CA SER A 12 23.98 18.73 -26.58
C SER A 12 24.08 18.00 -25.25
N ALA A 13 22.96 17.88 -24.55
CA ALA A 13 22.66 16.81 -23.60
C ALA A 13 21.18 16.90 -23.19
N GLU A 14 20.26 16.77 -24.15
CA GLU A 14 18.84 16.54 -23.83
C GLU A 14 18.45 15.10 -24.16
N GLU A 15 18.08 14.41 -23.08
CA GLU A 15 16.87 13.60 -22.94
C GLU A 15 16.59 12.51 -24.00
N MET A 16 17.03 11.30 -23.66
CA MET A 16 16.50 10.08 -24.25
C MET A 16 15.21 9.67 -23.52
N THR A 17 14.11 10.23 -24.04
CA THR A 17 12.85 9.56 -24.41
C THR A 17 11.94 8.90 -23.35
N MET A 18 10.70 9.43 -23.31
CA MET A 18 9.42 8.73 -23.54
C MET A 18 8.99 7.76 -22.42
N GLU A 19 7.78 7.90 -21.86
CA GLU A 19 6.53 7.63 -22.57
C GLU A 19 5.47 8.74 -22.43
N ALA A 20 5.00 9.15 -23.60
CA ALA A 20 3.78 9.88 -23.80
C ALA A 20 2.56 9.02 -23.44
N THR A 21 1.57 9.60 -22.76
CA THR A 21 0.16 9.55 -23.19
C THR A 21 -0.70 10.41 -22.26
N MET A 22 -1.12 11.55 -22.78
CA MET A 22 -2.23 12.31 -22.24
C MET A 22 -3.39 12.21 -23.24
N SER A 23 -4.59 11.97 -22.72
CA SER A 23 -5.92 12.06 -23.36
C SER A 23 -6.55 10.75 -23.88
N ARG A 24 -7.36 10.10 -23.01
CA ARG A 24 -8.68 9.48 -23.27
C ARG A 24 -9.06 8.52 -22.12
N GLN A 25 -9.72 9.04 -21.09
CA GLN A 25 -10.69 8.26 -20.30
C GLN A 25 -11.65 9.24 -19.63
N ASN A 26 -12.83 9.41 -20.24
CA ASN A 26 -14.05 9.87 -19.56
C ASN A 26 -15.04 8.72 -19.72
N THR A 27 -15.36 8.04 -18.60
CA THR A 27 -16.59 7.28 -18.27
C THR A 27 -16.29 6.20 -17.21
N ALA A 28 -15.86 6.58 -16.00
CA ALA A 28 -15.97 5.76 -14.79
C ALA A 28 -15.92 6.58 -13.47
N GLU A 29 -16.29 7.87 -13.49
CA GLU A 29 -16.07 8.85 -12.41
C GLU A 29 -16.84 8.59 -11.09
N ALA A 30 -17.46 7.43 -10.90
CA ALA A 30 -18.00 6.98 -9.59
C ALA A 30 -17.17 5.87 -8.91
N LEU A 31 -16.16 5.30 -9.59
CA LEU A 31 -15.31 4.22 -9.07
C LEU A 31 -13.83 4.64 -8.87
N GLU A 32 -13.42 5.79 -9.42
CA GLU A 32 -12.01 6.20 -9.50
C GLU A 32 -11.44 6.80 -8.19
N THR A 33 -12.28 7.28 -7.27
CA THR A 33 -11.82 7.79 -5.96
C THR A 33 -11.46 6.66 -4.97
N THR A 34 -11.95 5.44 -5.18
CA THR A 34 -11.72 4.31 -4.28
C THR A 34 -10.40 3.57 -4.54
N GLU A 35 -9.96 3.43 -5.80
CA GLU A 35 -8.75 2.65 -6.14
C GLU A 35 -7.45 3.41 -5.83
N ALA A 36 -7.38 4.70 -6.12
CA ALA A 36 -6.23 5.53 -5.75
C ALA A 36 -6.10 5.66 -4.23
N LEU A 37 -7.22 5.84 -3.52
CA LEU A 37 -7.24 5.83 -2.05
C LEU A 37 -6.87 4.45 -1.49
N ALA A 38 -7.31 3.36 -2.13
CA ALA A 38 -6.95 2.01 -1.73
C ALA A 38 -5.45 1.75 -1.89
N ALA A 39 -4.82 2.22 -2.98
CA ALA A 39 -3.38 2.10 -3.18
C ALA A 39 -2.59 2.89 -2.12
N VAL A 40 -3.01 4.11 -1.80
CA VAL A 40 -2.39 4.91 -0.73
C VAL A 40 -2.59 4.25 0.64
N LYS A 41 -3.80 3.78 0.95
CA LYS A 41 -4.10 3.04 2.18
C LYS A 41 -3.30 1.75 2.27
N TYR A 42 -3.17 1.02 1.18
CA TYR A 42 -2.42 -0.23 1.11
C TYR A 42 -0.97 0.03 1.51
N ARG A 43 -0.32 1.06 0.96
CA ARG A 43 1.05 1.44 1.35
C ARG A 43 1.17 1.84 2.82
N LEU A 44 0.18 2.55 3.37
CA LEU A 44 0.15 2.88 4.81
C LEU A 44 0.06 1.62 5.67
N ILE A 45 -0.85 0.71 5.31
CA ILE A 45 -1.08 -0.55 6.03
C ILE A 45 0.14 -1.45 5.92
N GLU A 46 0.74 -1.57 4.74
CA GLU A 46 1.96 -2.33 4.49
C GLU A 46 3.12 -1.82 5.36
N LYS A 47 3.34 -0.50 5.41
CA LYS A 47 4.34 0.09 6.32
C LYS A 47 4.05 -0.19 7.79
N ALA A 48 2.79 -0.09 8.21
CA ALA A 48 2.40 -0.38 9.59
C ALA A 48 2.60 -1.86 9.93
N ILE A 49 2.33 -2.76 8.99
CA ILE A 49 2.58 -4.20 9.13
C ILE A 49 4.07 -4.48 9.21
N ASP A 50 4.90 -3.82 8.41
CA ASP A 50 6.36 -4.01 8.42
C ASP A 50 6.99 -3.67 9.78
N ASP A 51 6.53 -2.60 10.44
CA ASP A 51 6.93 -2.26 11.82
C ASP A 51 6.44 -3.30 12.86
N LEU A 52 5.32 -3.96 12.58
CA LEU A 52 4.75 -5.00 13.44
C LEU A 52 5.46 -6.36 13.28
N ARG A 53 6.02 -6.69 12.11
CA ARG A 53 6.70 -7.97 11.84
C ARG A 53 7.75 -8.37 12.87
N PRO A 54 8.70 -7.51 13.29
CA PRO A 54 9.68 -7.89 14.31
C PRO A 54 9.04 -8.15 15.68
N ARG A 55 7.92 -7.48 16.01
CA ARG A 55 7.18 -7.75 17.26
C ARG A 55 6.46 -9.09 17.20
N LEU A 56 5.74 -9.33 16.11
CA LEU A 56 5.04 -10.60 15.84
C LEU A 56 6.00 -11.80 15.83
N ALA A 57 7.18 -11.63 15.23
CA ALA A 57 8.21 -12.66 15.20
C ALA A 57 8.71 -13.02 16.60
N ARG A 58 8.83 -12.03 17.52
CA ARG A 58 9.17 -12.29 18.92
C ARG A 58 8.08 -13.06 19.66
N ASP A 59 6.82 -12.84 19.30
CA ASP A 59 5.67 -13.57 19.83
C ASP A 59 5.50 -14.97 19.17
N GLY A 60 6.39 -15.36 18.24
CA GLY A 60 6.35 -16.67 17.58
C GLY A 60 5.27 -16.79 16.51
N GLY A 61 4.92 -15.67 15.87
CA GLY A 61 3.94 -15.59 14.78
C GLY A 61 4.37 -14.64 13.66
N ASN A 62 3.56 -14.56 12.61
CA ASN A 62 3.74 -13.61 11.53
C ASN A 62 2.39 -13.26 10.89
N CYS A 63 2.31 -12.13 10.19
CA CYS A 63 1.14 -11.73 9.43
C CYS A 63 1.51 -11.34 8.00
N GLU A 64 0.61 -11.65 7.08
CA GLU A 64 0.75 -11.33 5.66
C GLU A 64 -0.51 -10.60 5.20
N LEU A 65 -0.31 -9.49 4.48
CA LEU A 65 -1.39 -8.71 3.93
C LEU A 65 -1.93 -9.40 2.67
N VAL A 66 -3.18 -9.85 2.70
CA VAL A 66 -3.83 -10.52 1.55
C VAL A 66 -4.60 -9.52 0.71
N GLY A 67 -5.13 -8.47 1.33
CA GLY A 67 -5.82 -7.41 0.62
C GLY A 67 -6.48 -6.41 1.55
N VAL A 68 -6.84 -5.25 0.99
CA VAL A 68 -7.54 -4.18 1.69
C VAL A 68 -8.80 -3.84 0.91
N GLU A 69 -9.97 -3.98 1.53
CA GLU A 69 -11.27 -3.61 0.97
C GLU A 69 -11.89 -2.51 1.82
N GLY A 70 -11.77 -1.25 1.36
CA GLY A 70 -12.35 -0.07 2.01
C GLY A 70 -11.79 0.22 3.40
N ASN A 71 -12.41 -0.42 4.41
CA ASN A 71 -12.03 -0.37 5.84
C ASN A 71 -11.71 -1.75 6.42
N THR A 72 -11.85 -2.81 5.63
CA THR A 72 -11.54 -4.18 6.04
C THR A 72 -10.19 -4.59 5.49
N VAL A 73 -9.28 -4.98 6.39
CA VAL A 73 -7.96 -5.50 6.05
C VAL A 73 -7.98 -7.01 6.24
N LYS A 74 -7.74 -7.73 5.15
CA LYS A 74 -7.60 -9.19 5.17
C LYS A 74 -6.16 -9.53 5.45
N LEU A 75 -5.92 -10.12 6.62
CA LEU A 75 -4.60 -10.55 7.05
C LEU A 75 -4.58 -12.06 7.18
N LYS A 76 -3.58 -12.70 6.60
CA LYS A 76 -3.26 -14.09 6.87
C LYS A 76 -2.30 -14.14 8.04
N LEU A 77 -2.70 -14.83 9.08
CA LEU A 77 -1.85 -15.01 10.26
C LEU A 77 -1.22 -16.37 10.18
N THR A 78 0.05 -16.46 10.56
CA THR A 78 0.82 -17.71 10.57
C THR A 78 1.55 -17.85 11.91
N GLY A 79 1.85 -19.10 12.28
CA GLY A 79 2.58 -19.46 13.50
C GLY A 79 1.68 -19.81 14.68
N THR A 80 2.22 -19.65 15.88
CA THR A 80 1.65 -20.14 17.15
C THR A 80 0.33 -19.46 17.53
N CYS A 81 0.05 -18.31 16.92
CA CYS A 81 -1.15 -17.51 17.14
C CYS A 81 -2.38 -18.03 16.38
N VAL A 82 -2.32 -19.13 15.63
CA VAL A 82 -3.49 -19.69 14.95
C VAL A 82 -4.08 -20.82 15.81
N GLY A 83 -5.20 -20.56 16.49
CA GLY A 83 -6.01 -21.61 17.14
C GLY A 83 -5.85 -21.82 18.65
N CYS A 84 -4.99 -21.06 19.34
CA CYS A 84 -4.88 -21.12 20.80
C CYS A 84 -5.92 -20.21 21.50
N GLN A 85 -6.44 -20.58 22.67
CA GLN A 85 -7.37 -19.75 23.46
C GLN A 85 -6.79 -18.33 23.73
N LEU A 86 -5.46 -18.22 23.84
CA LEU A 86 -4.74 -16.95 24.02
C LEU A 86 -4.52 -16.16 22.73
N ALA A 87 -4.64 -16.80 21.55
CA ALA A 87 -4.43 -16.14 20.28
C ALA A 87 -5.40 -14.98 20.06
N ALA A 88 -6.62 -15.08 20.60
CA ALA A 88 -7.62 -14.03 20.53
C ALA A 88 -7.14 -12.72 21.22
N LEU A 89 -6.35 -12.82 22.29
CA LEU A 89 -5.79 -11.66 22.99
C LEU A 89 -4.68 -11.01 22.16
N THR A 90 -3.75 -11.81 21.64
CA THR A 90 -2.68 -11.33 20.75
C THR A 90 -3.28 -10.67 19.51
N MET A 91 -4.35 -11.25 18.94
CA MET A 91 -5.03 -10.68 17.79
C MET A 91 -5.71 -9.34 18.06
N ASN A 92 -6.32 -9.17 19.23
CA ASN A 92 -6.83 -7.87 19.62
C ASN A 92 -5.69 -6.85 19.81
N GLY A 93 -4.55 -7.28 20.37
CA GLY A 93 -3.36 -6.43 20.50
C GLY A 93 -2.82 -5.94 19.15
N ILE A 94 -2.67 -6.85 18.18
CA ILE A 94 -2.23 -6.52 16.81
C ILE A 94 -3.23 -5.57 16.15
N ARG A 95 -4.53 -5.84 16.29
CA ARG A 95 -5.59 -4.97 15.75
C ARG A 95 -5.50 -3.57 16.32
N GLN A 96 -5.40 -3.45 17.63
CA GLN A 96 -5.32 -2.16 18.29
C GLN A 96 -4.06 -1.39 17.88
N LYS A 97 -2.93 -2.09 17.76
CA LYS A 97 -1.68 -1.47 17.31
C LYS A 97 -1.76 -0.97 15.86
N LEU A 98 -2.42 -1.71 14.97
CA LEU A 98 -2.61 -1.30 13.59
C LEU A 98 -3.54 -0.08 13.47
N ILE A 99 -4.59 -0.02 14.30
CA ILE A 99 -5.49 1.13 14.40
C ILE A 99 -4.76 2.35 14.96
N GLU A 100 -3.95 2.20 16.02
CA GLU A 100 -3.10 3.27 16.57
C GLU A 100 -2.11 3.79 15.53
N ALA A 101 -1.42 2.89 14.82
CA ALA A 101 -0.39 3.24 13.85
C ALA A 101 -0.94 3.95 12.61
N THR A 102 -2.12 3.55 12.15
CA THR A 102 -2.74 4.13 10.94
C THR A 102 -3.71 5.26 11.27
N ASN A 103 -4.16 5.39 12.53
CA ASN A 103 -5.23 6.28 12.98
C ASN A 103 -6.55 6.10 12.20
N LEU A 104 -6.74 4.93 11.56
CA LEU A 104 -7.94 4.60 10.80
C LEU A 104 -8.77 3.54 11.53
N PRO A 105 -10.12 3.65 11.50
CA PRO A 105 -10.99 2.57 11.96
C PRO A 105 -10.93 1.40 10.97
N LEU A 106 -9.98 0.48 11.20
CA LEU A 106 -9.76 -0.71 10.39
C LEU A 106 -10.40 -1.94 11.03
N ARG A 107 -11.17 -2.69 10.23
CA ARG A 107 -11.62 -4.04 10.60
C ARG A 107 -10.61 -5.06 10.11
N ILE A 108 -9.97 -5.76 11.03
CA ILE A 108 -9.09 -6.87 10.67
C ILE A 108 -9.93 -8.13 10.52
N GLN A 109 -9.88 -8.75 9.35
CA GLN A 109 -10.44 -10.05 9.09
C GLN A 109 -9.29 -11.06 8.94
N PRO A 110 -9.14 -12.00 9.89
CA PRO A 110 -8.19 -13.08 9.72
C PRO A 110 -8.70 -14.00 8.60
N VAL A 111 -7.89 -14.21 7.57
CA VAL A 111 -8.13 -15.30 6.62
C VAL A 111 -7.45 -16.54 7.19
N MET A 112 -8.26 -17.50 7.63
CA MET A 112 -7.75 -18.78 8.12
C MET A 112 -7.09 -19.51 6.94
N GLY A 113 -5.78 -19.70 7.02
CA GLY A 113 -5.10 -20.69 6.20
C GLY A 113 -5.33 -22.04 6.86
N GLY A 114 -6.20 -22.86 6.28
CA GLY A 114 -6.32 -24.28 6.62
C GLY A 114 -5.08 -25.06 6.20
#